data_AF-A0A2G9ZT89-F1
#
_entry.id   AF-A0A2G9ZT89-F1
#
_cell.length_a   1.000
_cell.length_b   1.000
_cell.length_c   1.000
_cell.angle_alpha   90.00
_cell.angle_beta   90.00
_cell.angle_gamma   90.00
#
_symmetry.space_group_name_H-M   'P 1'
#
loop_
_entity.id
_entity.type
_entity.pdbx_description
1 polymer ?
#
loop_
_entity_poly.entity_id
_entity_poly.type
_entity_poly.pdbx_seq_one_letter_code
_entity_poly.pdbx_strand_id
1 'polypeptide(L)'
;MNNTQTFYNGGKVFIGLIIFVILVTLPFWYNHGKAAPTPEPQLTEKAKAEKACIRPKDVMKSEHMQILNNWRNTVVRNTNR
;
A
#
# COMPACT_ATOMS: atom_id res chain seq x y z
N MET A 1 -5.64 49.51 -22.32
CA MET A 1 -6.22 48.16 -22.49
C MET A 1 -6.25 47.54 -21.11
N ASN A 2 -7.37 47.69 -20.40
CA ASN A 2 -7.45 47.35 -18.99
C ASN A 2 -8.41 46.17 -18.89
N ASN A 3 -7.92 44.99 -19.26
CA ASN A 3 -8.69 43.76 -19.15
C ASN A 3 -8.58 43.24 -17.71
N THR A 4 -9.44 43.74 -16.84
CA THR A 4 -9.68 43.11 -15.53
C THR A 4 -10.74 42.02 -15.73
N GLN A 5 -10.31 40.82 -16.15
CA GLN A 5 -11.19 39.65 -16.05
C GLN A 5 -11.41 39.35 -14.56
N THR A 6 -12.58 39.74 -14.04
CA THR A 6 -13.01 39.36 -12.70
C THR A 6 -13.46 37.91 -12.75
N PHE A 7 -12.82 37.06 -11.94
CA PHE A 7 -13.17 35.64 -11.84
C PHE A 7 -14.59 35.51 -11.26
N TYR A 8 -15.55 35.17 -12.12
CA TYR A 8 -16.97 35.09 -11.77
C TYR A 8 -17.18 34.08 -10.63
N ASN A 9 -17.87 34.49 -9.57
CA ASN A 9 -18.06 33.70 -8.34
C ASN A 9 -16.77 33.24 -7.62
N GLY A 10 -15.63 33.91 -7.80
CA GLY A 10 -14.34 33.50 -7.22
C GLY A 10 -14.34 33.25 -5.73
N GLY A 11 -15.04 34.07 -4.95
CA GLY A 11 -15.19 33.84 -3.50
C GLY A 11 -15.86 32.50 -3.18
N LYS A 12 -16.92 32.12 -3.92
CA LYS A 12 -17.64 30.85 -3.71
C LYS A 12 -16.76 29.64 -4.08
N VAL A 13 -16.00 29.77 -5.16
CA VAL A 13 -15.06 28.73 -5.61
C VAL A 13 -13.95 28.53 -4.59
N PHE A 14 -13.36 29.62 -4.07
CA PHE A 14 -12.32 29.55 -3.04
C PHE A 14 -12.80 28.89 -1.75
N ILE A 15 -14.00 29.23 -1.28
CA ILE A 15 -14.59 28.62 -0.08
C ILE A 15 -14.76 27.10 -0.29
N GLY A 16 -15.30 26.69 -1.45
CA GLY A 16 -15.44 25.27 -1.78
C GLY A 16 -14.10 24.52 -1.82
N LEU A 17 -13.07 25.16 -2.37
CA LEU A 17 -11.71 24.60 -2.44
C LEU A 17 -11.09 24.39 -1.05
N ILE A 18 -11.25 25.37 -0.15
CA ILE A 18 -10.75 25.27 1.23
C ILE A 18 -11.43 24.10 1.95
N ILE A 19 -12.76 23.99 1.86
CA ILE A 19 -13.51 22.89 2.47
C ILE A 19 -13.06 21.54 1.90
N PHE A 20 -12.90 21.46 0.58
CA PHE A 20 -12.45 20.24 -0.09
C PHE A 20 -11.06 19.80 0.40
N VAL A 21 -10.10 20.73 0.45
CA VAL A 21 -8.73 20.42 0.92
C VAL A 21 -8.75 19.95 2.36
N ILE A 22 -9.53 20.59 3.24
CA ILE A 22 -9.67 20.16 4.63
C ILE A 22 -10.21 18.74 4.70
N LEU A 23 -11.31 18.42 4.00
CA LEU A 23 -11.92 17.09 4.05
C LEU A 23 -11.00 15.99 3.51
N VAL A 24 -10.29 16.24 2.41
CA VAL A 24 -9.38 15.26 1.80
C VAL A 24 -8.14 15.03 2.66
N THR A 25 -7.63 16.08 3.31
CA THR A 25 -6.46 15.97 4.17
C THR A 25 -6.78 15.48 5.58
N LEU A 26 -8.03 15.64 6.06
CA LEU A 26 -8.49 15.22 7.39
C LEU A 26 -8.07 13.80 7.79
N PRO A 27 -8.28 12.74 6.97
CA PRO A 27 -7.85 11.39 7.34
C PRO A 27 -6.34 11.29 7.53
N PHE A 28 -5.54 12.07 6.80
CA PHE A 28 -4.09 12.07 6.94
C PHE A 28 -3.65 12.73 8.25
N TRP A 29 -4.28 13.84 8.66
CA TRP A 29 -4.02 14.49 9.96
C TRP A 29 -4.52 13.64 11.13
N TYR A 30 -5.72 13.05 11.01
CA TYR A 30 -6.34 12.25 12.07
C TYR A 30 -5.64 10.90 12.29
N ASN A 31 -5.11 10.30 11.21
CA ASN A 31 -4.35 9.05 11.26
C ASN A 31 -2.84 9.28 11.36
N HIS A 32 -2.37 10.53 11.38
CA HIS A 32 -0.94 10.84 11.48
C HIS A 32 -0.35 10.25 12.76
N GLY A 33 0.65 9.39 12.63
CA GLY A 33 1.31 8.73 13.76
C GLY A 33 0.57 7.54 14.37
N LYS A 34 -0.66 7.22 13.92
CA LYS A 34 -1.38 5.99 14.30
C LYS A 34 -1.04 4.83 13.37
N ALA A 35 0.25 4.54 13.23
CA ALA A 35 0.65 3.29 12.59
C ALA A 35 0.18 2.15 13.50
N ALA A 36 -0.63 1.23 12.97
CA ALA A 36 -0.89 -0.03 13.65
C ALA A 36 0.48 -0.67 13.97
N PRO A 37 0.65 -1.27 15.15
CA PRO A 37 1.89 -1.99 15.45
C PRO A 37 2.13 -3.00 14.34
N THR A 38 3.38 -3.06 13.87
CA THR A 38 3.73 -4.03 12.83
C THR A 38 3.37 -5.41 13.38
N PRO A 39 2.51 -6.19 12.71
CA PRO A 39 2.12 -7.49 13.22
C PRO A 39 3.36 -8.36 13.38
N GLU A 40 3.51 -8.97 14.54
CA GLU A 40 4.59 -9.93 14.75
C GLU A 40 4.32 -11.16 13.88
N PRO A 41 5.25 -11.53 12.99
CA PRO A 41 5.08 -12.70 12.14
C PRO A 41 5.11 -13.97 13.00
N GLN A 42 3.94 -14.51 13.30
CA GLN A 42 3.79 -15.79 13.98
C GLN A 42 3.71 -16.92 12.96
N LEU A 43 4.54 -17.95 13.16
CA LEU A 43 4.42 -19.18 12.40
C LEU A 43 3.11 -19.87 12.76
N THR A 44 2.37 -20.33 11.76
CA THR A 44 1.21 -21.21 11.98
C THR A 44 1.66 -22.54 12.58
N GLU A 45 0.78 -23.24 13.28
CA GLU A 45 1.08 -24.55 13.87
C GLU A 45 1.63 -25.55 12.84
N LYS A 46 1.15 -25.49 11.59
CA LYS A 46 1.67 -26.28 10.46
C LYS A 46 3.11 -25.93 10.12
N ALA A 47 3.44 -24.64 10.05
CA ALA A 47 4.81 -24.18 9.77
C ALA A 47 5.77 -24.47 10.94
N LYS A 48 5.28 -24.53 12.18
CA LYS A 48 6.09 -24.97 13.33
C LYS A 48 6.37 -26.48 13.29
N ALA A 49 5.41 -27.27 12.79
CA ALA A 49 5.58 -28.70 12.61
C ALA A 49 6.54 -29.03 11.45
N GLU A 50 6.51 -28.22 10.38
CA GLU A 50 7.48 -28.25 9.29
C GLU A 50 8.83 -27.68 9.74
N LYS A 51 9.69 -28.55 10.28
CA LYS A 51 11.04 -28.19 10.75
C LYS A 51 12.01 -27.78 9.63
N ALA A 52 11.60 -27.87 8.36
CA ALA A 52 12.43 -27.58 7.20
C ALA A 52 11.99 -26.27 6.54
N CYS A 53 12.92 -25.31 6.46
CA CYS A 53 12.71 -24.08 5.69
C CYS A 53 12.94 -24.35 4.20
N ILE A 54 12.09 -23.79 3.34
CA ILE A 54 12.19 -23.93 1.88
C ILE A 54 13.54 -23.37 1.37
N ARG A 55 14.01 -22.26 1.95
CA ARG A 55 15.31 -21.64 1.68
C ARG A 55 15.86 -20.93 2.94
N PRO A 56 17.17 -20.62 2.96
CA PRO A 56 17.77 -19.76 3.98
C PRO A 56 17.12 -18.38 4.09
N LYS A 57 17.23 -17.75 5.27
CA LYS A 57 16.56 -16.47 5.59
C LYS A 57 17.03 -15.31 4.73
N ASP A 58 18.32 -15.25 4.42
CA ASP A 58 18.95 -14.26 3.55
C ASP A 58 18.36 -14.32 2.13
N VAL A 59 18.25 -15.53 1.56
CA VAL A 59 17.59 -15.73 0.27
C VAL A 59 16.13 -15.33 0.32
N MET A 60 15.41 -15.70 1.39
CA MET A 60 14.00 -15.31 1.51
C MET A 60 13.82 -13.79 1.66
N LYS A 61 14.83 -13.03 2.09
CA LYS A 61 14.76 -11.56 2.11
C LYS A 61 14.97 -10.94 0.73
N SER A 62 15.86 -11.50 -0.08
CA SER A 62 16.21 -10.93 -1.40
C SER A 62 15.33 -11.46 -2.54
N GLU A 63 14.85 -12.71 -2.42
CA GLU A 63 14.27 -13.46 -3.54
C GLU A 63 12.83 -13.95 -3.32
N HIS A 64 12.16 -13.54 -2.23
CA HIS A 64 10.82 -14.01 -1.88
C HIS A 64 9.85 -14.00 -3.07
N MET A 65 9.76 -12.84 -3.74
CA MET A 65 8.79 -12.64 -4.81
C MET A 65 9.20 -13.35 -6.10
N GLN A 66 10.49 -13.50 -6.37
CA GLN A 66 10.99 -14.24 -7.54
C GLN A 66 10.62 -15.72 -7.43
N ILE A 67 10.81 -16.32 -6.25
CA ILE A 67 10.43 -17.72 -5.98
C ILE A 67 8.92 -17.91 -6.18
N LEU A 68 8.08 -17.03 -5.61
CA LEU A 68 6.63 -17.10 -5.76
C LEU A 68 6.16 -16.89 -7.21
N ASN A 69 6.79 -15.96 -7.93
CA ASN A 69 6.49 -15.70 -9.33
C ASN A 69 6.83 -16.91 -10.21
N ASN A 70 7.98 -17.54 -9.96
CA ASN A 70 8.41 -18.74 -10.66
C ASN A 70 7.43 -19.89 -10.39
N TRP A 71 7.07 -20.14 -9.13
CA TRP A 71 6.08 -21.16 -8.78
C TRP A 71 4.74 -20.91 -9.48
N ARG A 72 4.22 -19.67 -9.44
CA ARG A 72 2.95 -19.31 -10.10
C ARG A 72 3.02 -19.57 -11.61
N ASN A 73 4.10 -19.15 -12.27
CA ASN A 73 4.22 -19.34 -13.71
C ASN A 73 4.34 -20.84 -14.06
N THR A 74 5.17 -21.59 -13.34
CA THR A 74 5.42 -23.01 -13.64
C THR A 74 4.22 -23.89 -13.31
N VAL A 75 3.69 -23.79 -12.09
CA VAL A 75 2.66 -24.71 -11.58
C VAL A 75 1.27 -24.26 -11.97
N VAL A 76 0.95 -22.97 -11.82
CA VAL A 76 -0.41 -22.47 -12.04
C VAL A 76 -0.65 -22.14 -13.52
N ARG A 77 0.26 -21.40 -14.16
CA ARG A 77 0.04 -20.93 -15.55
C ARG A 77 0.42 -21.97 -16.59
N ASN A 78 1.60 -22.57 -16.44
CA ASN A 78 2.11 -23.55 -17.39
C ASN A 78 1.66 -24.98 -17.06
N THR A 79 0.93 -25.17 -15.95
CA THR A 79 0.39 -26.47 -15.49
C THR A 79 1.46 -27.57 -15.41
N ASN A 80 2.71 -27.17 -15.14
CA ASN A 80 3.82 -28.08 -14.97
C ASN A 80 3.85 -28.45 -13.48
N ARG A 81 3.11 -29.51 -13.15
CA ARG A 81 2.81 -30.00 -11.81
C ARG A 81 3.28 -31.42 -11.61
#